data_AF-A0A359F390-F1
#
_entry.id   AF-A0A359F390-F1
#
_cell.length_a   1.000
_cell.length_b   1.000
_cell.length_c   1.000
_cell.angle_alpha   90.00
_cell.angle_beta   90.00
_cell.angle_gamma   90.00
#
_symmetry.space_group_name_H-M   'P 1'
#
loop_
_entity.id
_entity.type
_entity.pdbx_description
1 polymer ?
#
loop_
_entity_poly.entity_id
_entity_poly.type
_entity_poly.pdbx_seq_one_letter_code
_entity_poly.pdbx_strand_id
1 'polypeptide(L)' 'RTAGCTEYRNRYGKPKRVTYFQMRVDSGRFCSNAEVEALIWLPLRHAVTTLSYQVDRELLTAL' A
#
# COMPACT_ATOMS: atom_id res chain seq x y z
N ARG A 1 8.60 -9.26 -7.65
CA ARG A 1 8.35 -8.69 -8.99
C ARG A 1 7.74 -7.30 -8.86
N THR A 2 7.88 -6.42 -9.84
CA THR A 2 7.16 -5.13 -9.84
C THR A 2 5.66 -5.40 -9.91
N ALA A 3 4.88 -4.64 -9.16
CA ALA A 3 3.41 -4.74 -9.09
C ALA A 3 2.72 -3.57 -9.80
N GLY A 4 3.43 -2.46 -10.03
CA GLY A 4 2.91 -1.27 -10.69
C GLY A 4 3.62 0.00 -10.21
N CYS A 5 3.26 1.14 -10.79
CA CYS A 5 3.70 2.45 -10.32
C CYS A 5 2.54 3.43 -10.30
N THR A 6 2.64 4.44 -9.42
CA THR A 6 1.64 5.48 -9.25
C THR A 6 2.33 6.84 -9.19
N GLU A 7 1.66 7.87 -9.71
CA GLU A 7 2.13 9.25 -9.67
C GLU A 7 1.03 10.16 -9.12
N TYR A 8 1.38 10.97 -8.11
CA TYR A 8 0.45 11.90 -7.48
C TYR A 8 1.20 13.09 -6.89
N ARG A 9 0.49 14.18 -6.60
CA ARG A 9 1.04 15.29 -5.81
C ARG A 9 0.90 14.98 -4.33
N ASN A 10 1.99 15.10 -3.58
CA ASN A 10 1.95 14.93 -2.13
C ASN A 10 1.23 16.12 -1.44
N ARG A 11 1.11 16.06 -0.11
CA ARG A 11 0.47 17.12 0.70
C ARG A 11 1.13 18.51 0.59
N TYR A 12 2.33 18.61 0.02
CA TYR A 12 3.05 19.87 -0.22
C TYR A 12 3.00 20.28 -1.70
N GLY A 13 2.14 19.66 -2.52
CA GLY A 13 2.00 19.93 -3.95
C GLY A 13 3.15 19.42 -4.83
N LYS A 14 4.15 18.74 -4.26
CA LYS A 14 5.29 18.21 -5.01
C LYS A 14 4.93 16.90 -5.71
N PRO A 15 5.35 16.68 -6.97
CA PRO A 15 5.13 15.41 -7.64
C PRO A 15 5.87 14.29 -6.90
N LYS A 16 5.21 13.15 -6.76
CA LYS A 16 5.74 11.93 -6.14
C LYS A 16 5.40 10.75 -7.03
N ARG A 17 6.41 9.95 -7.35
CA ARG A 17 6.26 8.65 -8.01
C ARG A 17 6.57 7.53 -7.03
N VAL A 18 5.72 6.51 -7.00
CA VAL A 18 5.86 5.33 -6.15
C VAL A 18 5.86 4.07 -7.00
N THR A 19 6.86 3.22 -6.83
CA THR A 19 6.92 1.89 -7.48
C THR A 19 6.66 0.82 -6.44
N TYR A 20 5.75 -0.09 -6.72
CA TYR A 20 5.34 -1.16 -5.82
C TYR A 20 5.98 -2.49 -6.23
N PHE A 21 6.28 -3.32 -5.25
CA PHE A 21 6.82 -4.65 -5.43
C PHE A 21 5.99 -5.66 -4.66
N GLN A 22 5.67 -6.79 -5.30
CA GLN A 22 5.09 -7.91 -4.59
C GLN A 22 6.17 -8.59 -3.74
N MET A 23 5.89 -8.70 -2.44
CA MET A 23 6.76 -9.29 -1.44
C MET A 23 6.09 -10.49 -0.77
N ARG A 24 6.90 -11.45 -0.35
CA ARG A 24 6.49 -12.52 0.55
C ARG A 24 7.14 -12.24 1.90
N VAL A 25 6.37 -12.31 2.97
CA VAL A 25 6.92 -12.15 4.32
C VAL A 25 7.69 -13.41 4.68
N ASP A 26 8.93 -13.23 5.14
CA ASP A 26 9.76 -14.34 5.62
C ASP A 26 9.61 -14.51 7.15
N SER A 27 9.71 -13.42 7.91
CA SER A 27 9.48 -13.39 9.36
C SER A 27 9.34 -11.95 9.89
N GLY A 28 8.97 -11.79 11.17
CA GLY A 28 8.89 -10.49 11.84
C GLY A 28 7.58 -10.27 12.61
N ARG A 29 7.50 -9.17 13.34
CA ARG A 29 6.28 -8.71 14.01
C ARG A 29 6.11 -7.21 13.90
N PHE A 30 4.87 -6.75 13.81
CA PHE A 30 4.56 -5.32 13.80
C PHE A 30 4.77 -4.70 15.20
N CYS A 31 5.38 -3.52 15.21
CA CYS A 31 5.44 -2.62 16.36
C CYS A 31 4.99 -1.24 15.89
N SER A 32 4.02 -0.64 16.58
CA SER A 32 3.53 0.70 16.27
C SER A 32 4.64 1.74 16.32
N ASN A 33 4.52 2.79 15.50
CA ASN A 33 5.46 3.92 15.49
C ASN A 33 4.72 5.24 15.21
N ALA A 34 5.46 6.34 15.04
CA ALA A 34 4.88 7.68 14.83
C ALA A 34 4.09 7.84 13.53
N GLU A 35 4.27 6.94 12.55
CA GLU A 35 3.60 6.98 11.25
C GLU A 35 2.47 5.95 11.15
N VAL A 36 2.63 4.77 11.78
CA VAL A 36 1.69 3.66 11.67
C VAL A 36 1.30 3.16 13.06
N GLU A 37 0.03 3.34 13.39
CA GLU A 37 -0.55 2.92 14.68
C GLU A 37 -0.99 1.45 14.70
N ALA A 38 -1.43 0.90 13.56
CA ALA A 38 -1.99 -0.43 13.48
C ALA A 38 -1.65 -1.14 12.15
N LEU A 39 -1.58 -2.48 12.21
CA LEU A 39 -1.43 -3.34 11.05
C LEU A 39 -2.39 -4.53 11.18
N ILE A 40 -3.13 -4.80 10.13
CA ILE A 40 -4.07 -5.93 10.05
C ILE A 40 -3.79 -6.76 8.80
N TRP A 41 -3.88 -8.08 8.94
CA TRP A 41 -3.82 -9.01 7.81
C TRP A 41 -5.23 -9.29 7.30
N LEU A 42 -5.45 -9.11 6.00
CA LEU A 42 -6.77 -9.26 5.38
C LEU A 42 -6.71 -10.13 4.12
N PRO A 43 -7.76 -10.89 3.82
CA PRO A 43 -7.97 -11.43 2.48
C PRO A 43 -8.02 -10.31 1.44
N LEU A 44 -7.52 -10.56 0.22
CA LEU A 44 -7.39 -9.55 -0.84
C LEU A 44 -8.68 -8.77 -1.09
N ARG A 45 -9.83 -9.47 -1.19
CA ARG A 45 -11.15 -8.84 -1.39
C ARG A 45 -11.52 -7.83 -0.30
N HIS A 46 -11.13 -8.07 0.96
CA HIS A 46 -11.42 -7.15 2.06
C HIS A 46 -10.43 -5.98 2.03
N ALA A 47 -9.15 -6.24 1.74
CA ALA A 47 -8.13 -5.21 1.63
C ALA A 47 -8.49 -4.14 0.59
N VAL A 48 -8.99 -4.55 -0.58
CA VAL A 48 -9.48 -3.62 -1.63
C VAL A 48 -10.57 -2.68 -1.09
N THR A 49 -11.50 -3.19 -0.28
CA THR A 49 -12.57 -2.36 0.32
C THR A 49 -12.11 -1.53 1.52
N THR A 50 -11.05 -1.93 2.22
CA THR A 50 -10.51 -1.24 3.39
C THR A 50 -9.65 -0.04 3.03
N LEU A 51 -8.95 -0.08 1.90
CA LEU A 51 -8.05 1.00 1.48
C LEU A 51 -8.81 2.29 1.16
N SER A 52 -8.27 3.43 1.58
CA SER A 52 -8.92 4.74 1.36
C SER A 52 -8.59 5.35 -0.01
N TYR A 53 -7.39 5.09 -0.53
CA TYR A 53 -6.93 5.69 -1.78
C TYR A 53 -7.32 4.82 -2.97
N GLN A 54 -8.02 5.43 -3.93
CA GLN A 54 -8.48 4.76 -5.15
C GLN A 54 -7.32 4.08 -5.91
N VAL A 55 -6.17 4.75 -5.98
CA VAL A 55 -5.01 4.23 -6.69
C VAL A 55 -4.43 2.95 -6.06
N ASP A 56 -4.49 2.82 -4.73
CA ASP A 56 -4.04 1.60 -4.06
C ASP A 56 -5.03 0.45 -4.29
N ARG A 57 -6.33 0.75 -4.39
CA ARG A 57 -7.37 -0.25 -4.73
C ARG A 57 -7.17 -0.78 -6.15
N GLU A 58 -6.92 0.10 -7.10
CA GLU A 58 -6.66 -0.24 -8.50
C GLU A 58 -5.42 -1.11 -8.63
N LEU A 59 -4.34 -0.75 -7.93
CA LEU A 59 -3.11 -1.55 -7.88
C LEU A 59 -3.38 -2.97 -7.35
N LEU A 60 -4.09 -3.11 -6.23
CA LEU A 60 -4.40 -4.43 -5.65
C LEU A 60 -5.37 -5.25 -6.48
N THR A 61 -6.28 -4.61 -7.22
CA THR A 61 -7.20 -5.30 -8.12
C THR A 61 -6.50 -5.86 -9.37
N ALA A 62 -5.36 -5.28 -9.74
CA ALA A 62 -4.55 -5.73 -10.87
C ALA A 62 -3.52 -6.83 -10.53
N LEU A 63 -3.42 -7.25 -9.26
CA LEU A 63 -2.52 -8.31 -8.79
C LEU A 63 -3.06 -9.72 -9.05
#